data_AF-A0A7C5VAJ7-F1
#
_entry.id   AF-A0A7C5VAJ7-F1
#
_cell.length_a   1.000
_cell.length_b   1.000
_cell.length_c   1.000
_cell.angle_alpha   90.00
_cell.angle_beta   90.00
_cell.angle_gamma   90.00
#
_symmetry.space_group_name_H-M   'P 1'
#
loop_
_entity.id
_entity.type
_entity.pdbx_description
1 polymer ?
#
loop_
_entity_poly.entity_id
_entity_poly.type
_entity_poly.pdbx_seq_one_letter_code
_entity_poly.pdbx_strand_id
1 'polypeptide(L)'
;MARVLVLDDDPAFLMKVQEKLPEDTECLATMNAGKAVDLLRGRTFDSILVRRRNRRFLAELWASPSLSADAVRALKKKVIVLKRWGWGRCRQILLL
;
A
#
# COMPACT_ATOMS: atom_id res chain seq x y z
N MET A 1 1.44 7.14 -15.47
CA MET A 1 0.48 6.89 -14.40
C MET A 1 0.95 5.82 -13.44
N ALA A 2 1.42 6.22 -12.26
CA ALA A 2 1.83 5.30 -11.20
C ALA A 2 0.62 4.77 -10.43
N ARG A 3 0.71 3.57 -9.86
CA ARG A 3 -0.38 2.92 -9.11
C ARG A 3 0.04 2.61 -7.68
N VAL A 4 -0.72 3.13 -6.74
CA VAL A 4 -0.48 2.99 -5.30
C VAL A 4 -1.67 2.32 -4.62
N LEU A 5 -1.39 1.27 -3.84
CA LEU A 5 -2.37 0.66 -2.94
C LEU A 5 -2.08 1.11 -1.51
N VAL A 6 -3.07 1.68 -0.82
CA VAL A 6 -2.98 2.10 0.57
C VAL A 6 -3.76 1.11 1.45
N LEU A 7 -3.06 0.50 2.41
CA LEU A 7 -3.63 -0.44 3.36
C LEU A 7 -3.99 0.27 4.67
N ASP A 8 -5.08 1.04 4.61
CA ASP A 8 -5.50 1.93 5.68
C ASP A 8 -6.98 2.36 5.60
N ASP A 9 -7.59 2.62 6.75
CA ASP A 9 -9.02 2.93 6.91
C ASP A 9 -9.27 4.33 7.47
N ASP A 10 -8.22 5.03 7.91
CA ASP A 10 -8.36 6.35 8.53
C ASP A 10 -8.51 7.41 7.44
N PRO A 11 -9.69 8.04 7.31
CA PRO A 11 -9.95 8.99 6.23
C PRO A 11 -8.99 10.18 6.24
N ALA A 12 -8.62 10.66 7.43
CA ALA A 12 -7.69 11.78 7.56
C ALA A 12 -6.27 11.40 7.11
N PHE A 13 -5.89 10.14 7.28
CA PHE A 13 -4.64 9.64 6.74
C PHE A 13 -4.70 9.47 5.23
N LEU A 14 -5.80 8.90 4.70
CA LEU A 14 -6.00 8.71 3.26
C LEU A 14 -5.98 10.04 2.50
N MET A 15 -6.67 11.07 2.99
CA MET A 15 -6.61 12.42 2.40
C MET A 15 -5.18 12.95 2.35
N LYS A 16 -4.42 12.82 3.45
CA LYS A 16 -3.01 13.25 3.50
C LYS A 16 -2.11 12.46 2.54
N VAL A 17 -2.39 11.18 2.33
CA VAL A 17 -1.68 10.40 1.31
C VAL A 17 -1.95 11.00 -0.06
N GLN A 18 -3.22 11.18 -0.40
CA GLN A 18 -3.66 11.68 -1.70
C GLN A 18 -3.10 13.07 -2.02
N GLU A 19 -3.07 13.99 -1.05
CA GLU A 19 -2.45 15.32 -1.17
C GLU A 19 -0.93 15.30 -1.48
N LYS A 20 -0.25 14.18 -1.21
CA LYS A 20 1.20 14.05 -1.36
C LYS A 20 1.61 13.21 -2.56
N LEU A 21 0.68 12.46 -3.14
CA LEU A 21 0.93 11.72 -4.37
C LEU A 21 0.99 12.70 -5.56
N PRO A 22 1.81 12.42 -6.59
CA PRO A 22 1.75 13.13 -7.86
C PRO A 22 0.35 13.07 -8.49
N GLU A 23 -0.04 14.10 -9.25
CA GLU A 23 -1.36 14.19 -9.90
C GLU A 23 -1.67 12.99 -10.81
N ASP A 24 -0.66 12.42 -11.47
CA ASP A 24 -0.78 11.23 -12.34
C ASP A 24 -0.64 9.89 -11.56
N THR A 25 -1.11 9.85 -10.31
CA THR A 25 -1.08 8.63 -9.48
C THR A 25 -2.47 8.08 -9.22
N GLU A 26 -2.73 6.86 -9.68
CA GLU A 26 -3.92 6.11 -9.29
C GLU A 26 -3.75 5.60 -7.86
N CYS A 27 -4.61 6.06 -6.95
CA CYS A 27 -4.57 5.65 -5.54
C CYS A 27 -5.83 4.86 -5.17
N LEU A 28 -5.66 3.62 -4.72
CA LEU A 28 -6.74 2.80 -4.15
C LEU A 28 -6.46 2.53 -2.68
N ALA A 29 -7.50 2.48 -1.86
CA ALA A 29 -7.38 2.24 -0.42
C ALA A 29 -8.31 1.13 0.07
N THR A 30 -7.85 0.33 1.02
CA THR A 30 -8.65 -0.70 1.70
C THR A 30 -8.01 -1.14 3.03
N MET A 31 -8.83 -1.52 4.02
CA MET A 31 -8.40 -2.37 5.15
C MET A 31 -9.07 -3.73 5.21
N ASN A 32 -9.77 -4.12 4.14
CA ASN A 32 -10.26 -5.49 4.04
C ASN A 32 -9.18 -6.33 3.34
N ALA A 33 -8.68 -7.37 4.04
CA ALA A 33 -7.64 -8.24 3.52
C ALA A 33 -8.08 -9.00 2.27
N GLY A 34 -9.33 -9.48 2.23
CA GLY A 34 -9.91 -10.11 1.03
C GLY A 34 -9.95 -9.16 -0.15
N LYS A 35 -10.47 -7.94 0.04
CA LYS A 35 -10.46 -6.91 -1.00
C LYS A 35 -9.04 -6.54 -1.44
N ALA A 36 -8.08 -6.47 -0.51
CA ALA A 36 -6.68 -6.21 -0.84
C ALA A 36 -6.11 -7.32 -1.74
N VAL A 37 -6.40 -8.59 -1.43
CA VAL A 37 -6.04 -9.74 -2.27
C VAL A 37 -6.67 -9.62 -3.66
N ASP A 38 -7.95 -9.32 -3.75
CA ASP A 38 -8.65 -9.19 -5.03
C ASP A 38 -8.03 -8.09 -5.90
N LEU A 39 -7.71 -6.94 -5.30
CA LEU A 39 -7.00 -5.85 -5.97
C LEU A 39 -5.61 -6.27 -6.45
N LEU A 40 -4.84 -6.97 -5.61
CA LEU A 40 -3.49 -7.43 -5.93
C LEU A 40 -3.46 -8.52 -7.00
N ARG A 41 -4.56 -9.27 -7.17
CA ARG A 41 -4.71 -10.26 -8.25
C ARG A 41 -5.17 -9.63 -9.56
N GLY A 42 -6.06 -8.64 -9.49
CA GLY A 42 -6.64 -8.00 -10.67
C GLY A 42 -5.80 -6.86 -11.24
N ARG A 43 -4.86 -6.29 -10.47
CA ARG A 43 -4.08 -5.11 -10.87
C ARG A 43 -2.65 -5.17 -10.37
N THR A 44 -1.75 -4.57 -11.14
CA THR A 44 -0.37 -4.31 -10.69
C THR A 44 -0.30 -2.99 -9.96
N PHE A 45 0.44 -2.96 -8.86
CA PHE A 45 0.77 -1.73 -8.13
C PHE A 45 2.28 -1.55 -8.13
N ASP A 46 2.72 -0.29 -8.23
CA ASP A 46 4.12 0.10 -8.12
C ASP A 46 4.55 0.12 -6.65
N SER A 47 3.64 0.56 -5.78
CA SER A 47 3.89 0.69 -4.35
C SER A 47 2.67 0.32 -3.51
N ILE A 48 2.92 -0.24 -2.32
CA ILE A 48 1.92 -0.54 -1.30
C ILE A 48 2.26 0.26 -0.05
N LEU A 49 1.43 1.25 0.29
CA LEU A 49 1.60 2.08 1.46
C LEU A 49 0.83 1.50 2.65
N VAL A 50 1.44 1.48 3.83
CA VAL A 50 0.79 1.00 5.05
C VAL A 50 1.30 1.77 6.25
N ARG A 51 0.41 2.19 7.17
CA ARG A 51 0.87 2.80 8.42
C ARG A 51 1.57 1.79 9.31
N ARG A 52 2.58 2.24 10.05
CA ARG A 52 3.31 1.41 11.02
C ARG A 52 2.39 0.67 12.01
N ARG A 53 1.30 1.31 12.46
CA ARG A 53 0.33 0.67 13.38
C ARG A 53 -0.46 -0.46 12.72
N ASN A 54 -0.59 -0.43 11.40
CA ASN A 54 -1.33 -1.41 10.60
C ASN A 54 -0.41 -2.53 10.05
N ARG A 55 0.83 -2.67 10.54
CA ARG A 55 1.73 -3.76 10.10
C ARG A 55 1.16 -5.16 10.35
N ARG A 56 0.28 -5.33 11.33
CA ARG A 56 -0.41 -6.60 11.58
C ARG A 56 -1.27 -7.02 10.39
N PHE A 57 -1.90 -6.06 9.72
CA PHE A 57 -2.69 -6.30 8.51
C PHE A 57 -1.85 -6.90 7.37
N LEU A 58 -0.58 -6.50 7.25
CA LEU A 58 0.32 -7.13 6.28
C LEU A 58 0.52 -8.62 6.58
N ALA A 59 0.63 -9.00 7.85
CA ALA A 59 0.82 -10.41 8.22
C ALA A 59 -0.39 -11.24 7.81
N GLU A 60 -1.61 -10.73 8.03
CA GLU A 60 -2.85 -11.36 7.57
C GLU A 60 -2.91 -11.46 6.04
N LEU A 61 -2.55 -10.38 5.33
CA LEU A 61 -2.49 -10.36 3.88
C LEU A 61 -1.51 -11.42 3.33
N TRP A 62 -0.32 -11.53 3.93
CA TRP A 62 0.70 -12.50 3.52
C TRP A 62 0.36 -13.95 3.90
N ALA A 63 -0.50 -14.14 4.89
CA ALA A 63 -1.00 -15.47 5.27
C ALA A 63 -2.17 -15.93 4.38
N SER A 64 -2.65 -15.07 3.47
CA SER A 64 -3.74 -15.42 2.55
C SER A 64 -3.34 -16.61 1.65
N PRO A 65 -4.12 -17.70 1.63
CA PRO A 65 -3.84 -18.86 0.77
C PRO A 65 -3.99 -18.52 -0.72
N SER A 66 -4.66 -17.42 -1.03
CA SER A 66 -4.87 -16.93 -2.39
C SER A 66 -3.65 -16.23 -3.00
N LEU A 67 -2.58 -16.02 -2.22
CA LEU A 67 -1.31 -15.47 -2.70
C LEU A 67 -0.21 -16.54 -2.63
N SER A 68 0.44 -16.81 -3.75
CA SER A 68 1.60 -17.71 -3.76
C SER A 68 2.78 -17.09 -3.01
N ALA A 69 3.69 -17.93 -2.51
CA ALA A 69 4.89 -17.47 -1.79
C ALA A 69 5.75 -16.50 -2.62
N ASP A 70 5.85 -16.74 -3.93
CA ASP A 70 6.59 -15.86 -4.85
C ASP A 70 5.88 -14.53 -5.07
N ALA A 71 4.54 -14.54 -5.18
CA ALA A 71 3.75 -13.30 -5.25
C ALA A 71 3.95 -12.48 -3.97
N VAL A 72 3.85 -13.10 -2.79
CA VAL A 72 4.12 -12.43 -1.50
C VAL A 72 5.54 -11.86 -1.46
N ARG A 73 6.54 -12.61 -1.92
CA ARG A 73 7.93 -12.14 -1.96
C ARG A 73 8.10 -10.93 -2.87
N ALA A 74 7.47 -10.92 -4.04
CA ALA A 74 7.48 -9.79 -4.97
C ALA A 74 6.77 -8.57 -4.38
N LEU A 75 5.59 -8.76 -3.76
CA LEU A 75 4.81 -7.68 -3.15
C LEU A 75 5.53 -7.05 -1.97
N LYS A 76 6.20 -7.84 -1.12
CA LYS A 76 6.97 -7.32 0.04
C LYS A 76 8.03 -6.30 -0.36
N LYS A 77 8.62 -6.42 -1.56
CA LYS A 77 9.60 -5.44 -2.09
C LYS A 77 8.97 -4.08 -2.41
N LYS A 78 7.66 -4.03 -2.60
CA LYS A 78 6.89 -2.83 -2.94
C LYS A 78 6.25 -2.16 -1.72
N VAL A 79 6.39 -2.77 -0.53
CA VAL A 79 5.74 -2.27 0.69
C VAL A 79 6.55 -1.14 1.30
N ILE A 80 5.91 0.00 1.48
CA ILE A 80 6.47 1.17 2.15
C ILE A 80 5.68 1.39 3.45
N VAL A 81 6.37 1.20 4.57
CA VAL A 81 5.78 1.40 5.90
C VAL A 81 5.92 2.86 6.32
N LEU A 82 4.80 3.57 6.40
CA LEU A 82 4.75 4.97 6.77
C LEU A 82 4.70 5.15 8.29
N LYS A 83 5.63 5.94 8.84
CA LYS A 83 5.54 6.44 10.23
C LYS A 83 4.51 7.59 10.26
N ARG A 84 3.74 7.68 11.35
CA ARG A 84 2.65 8.66 11.55
C ARG A 84 3.01 10.12 11.19
N TRP A 85 4.31 10.47 11.23
CA TRP A 85 4.86 11.83 11.02
C TRP A 85 6.09 11.88 10.08
N GLY A 86 6.20 11.00 9.08
CA GLY A 86 7.43 10.81 8.29
C GLY A 86 7.45 11.32 6.85
N TRP A 87 6.59 12.27 6.47
CA TRP A 87 6.35 12.63 5.06
C TRP A 87 7.49 13.34 4.34
N GLY A 88 8.50 13.84 5.05
CA GLY A 88 9.70 14.45 4.44
C GLY A 88 10.49 13.49 3.54
N ARG A 89 10.28 12.17 3.67
CA ARG A 89 10.92 11.13 2.83
C ARG A 89 10.01 10.50 1.76
N CYS A 90 8.69 10.72 1.78
CA CYS A 90 7.80 10.09 0.81
C CYS A 90 8.01 10.60 -0.62
N ARG A 91 8.43 11.87 -0.78
CA ARG A 91 8.76 12.44 -2.10
C ARG A 91 9.91 11.69 -2.79
N GLN A 92 10.86 11.13 -2.05
CA GLN A 92 11.99 10.39 -2.64
C GLN A 92 11.65 8.94 -2.99
N ILE A 93 10.66 8.34 -2.33
CA ILE A 93 10.34 6.91 -2.55
C ILE A 93 9.39 6.74 -3.75
N LEU A 94 8.63 7.78 -4.11
CA LEU A 94 7.72 7.78 -5.27
C LEU A 94 8.38 8.28 -6.57
N LEU A 95 9.66 8.66 -6.53
CA LEU A 95 10.45 9.14 -7.67
C LEU A 95 11.59 8.19 -8.07
N LEU A 96 11.60 6.96 -7.56
CA LEU A 96 12.53 5.89 -7.94
C LEU A 96 11.81 4.82 -8.77
#